data_AF-A0A2K0W3W7-F1
#
_entry.id   AF-A0A2K0W3W7-F1
#
_cell.length_a   1.000
_cell.length_b   1.000
_cell.length_c   1.000
_cell.angle_alpha   90.00
_cell.angle_beta   90.00
_cell.angle_gamma   90.00
#
_symmetry.space_group_name_H-M   'P 1'
#
loop_
_entity.id
_entity.type
_entity.pdbx_description
1 polymer ?
#
loop_
_entity_poly.entity_id
_entity_poly.type
_entity_poly.pdbx_seq_one_letter_code
_entity_poly.pdbx_strand_id
1 'polypeptide(L)'
;MNQDLKSHINFQQGIKDPHWSPRDDKWLKATQEGFDWFLDDPLHKAKTMVNDNSYTRQEGLIHLARTKKWRILRRSPVIAGLALYYHRDEMHEAGLKVTNAWGSLILPGHLYNALLKEQCIKSNWADMETLFGVFGEEQFFVGGRPDKVSDYATRFMLQIGVSVAAFTKNRRRGPKMVVEDFSRAGARFLTSRASTHKSLQDRYQRNANRMNWTAESISEILLRAESEGKGKGKRTVPLADQDIRISPVGVLSSLVTAMQGEVRELAFGYLPMHRMSWKILRAVRTRCDPYFNETYGSDFTLKEWELPFMVGHILPLAHDESMDMLRTAGKVWDKLNYEDAMSIGMRRMYELSGIDYGISRIHNQLFHEFTNPHGSLVDDGLDYESEESDDENFTVTMHG
;
A
#
# COMPACT_ATOMS: atom_id res chain seq x y z
N MET A 1 -0.73 -10.48 2.73
CA MET A 1 -0.68 -9.65 3.95
C MET A 1 0.37 -10.12 4.95
N ASN A 2 0.13 -11.14 5.80
CA ASN A 2 1.11 -11.53 6.84
C ASN A 2 2.50 -11.88 6.27
N GLN A 3 2.57 -12.67 5.20
CA GLN A 3 3.84 -12.97 4.52
C GLN A 3 4.55 -11.69 4.04
N ASP A 4 3.82 -10.73 3.46
CA ASP A 4 4.41 -9.47 2.98
C ASP A 4 4.98 -8.64 4.12
N LEU A 5 4.33 -8.66 5.30
CA LEU A 5 4.82 -8.03 6.52
C LEU A 5 6.08 -8.72 7.05
N LYS A 6 6.10 -10.04 7.15
CA LYS A 6 7.29 -10.82 7.56
C LYS A 6 8.48 -10.54 6.64
N SER A 7 8.25 -10.59 5.32
CA SER A 7 9.27 -10.27 4.32
C SER A 7 9.79 -8.84 4.48
N HIS A 8 8.94 -7.88 4.85
CA HIS A 8 9.37 -6.50 5.09
C HIS A 8 10.19 -6.36 6.38
N ILE A 9 9.73 -6.94 7.49
CA ILE A 9 10.45 -6.92 8.77
C ILE A 9 11.86 -7.49 8.59
N ASN A 10 11.99 -8.62 7.89
CA ASN A 10 13.29 -9.22 7.57
C ASN A 10 14.15 -8.31 6.69
N PHE A 11 13.55 -7.69 5.67
CA PHE A 11 14.24 -6.77 4.78
C PHE A 11 14.81 -5.55 5.52
N GLN A 12 14.14 -5.07 6.56
CA GLN A 12 14.51 -3.84 7.27
C GLN A 12 15.60 -4.05 8.34
N GLN A 13 15.93 -5.28 8.74
CA GLN A 13 16.84 -5.57 9.87
C GLN A 13 18.22 -4.89 9.77
N GLY A 14 18.66 -4.50 8.57
CA GLY A 14 19.93 -3.78 8.34
C GLY A 14 19.82 -2.30 7.97
N ILE A 15 18.60 -1.74 7.84
CA ILE A 15 18.38 -0.38 7.34
C ILE A 15 17.87 0.49 8.49
N LYS A 16 18.71 1.40 8.99
CA LYS A 16 18.35 2.37 10.03
C LYS A 16 18.08 3.73 9.41
N ASP A 17 16.84 4.18 9.49
CA ASP A 17 16.41 5.52 9.08
C ASP A 17 16.16 6.39 10.32
N PRO A 18 16.59 7.67 10.33
CA PRO A 18 16.41 8.55 11.48
C PRO A 18 14.94 8.92 11.77
N HIS A 19 14.03 8.77 10.82
CA HIS A 19 12.60 9.03 10.96
C HIS A 19 11.80 7.78 11.34
N TRP A 20 12.41 6.60 11.36
CA TRP A 20 11.80 5.37 11.83
C TRP A 20 12.23 5.04 13.26
N SER A 21 11.31 5.19 14.21
CA SER A 21 11.64 5.05 15.62
C SER A 21 11.56 3.60 16.10
N PRO A 22 12.23 3.25 17.22
CA PRO A 22 12.05 1.94 17.87
C PRO A 22 10.59 1.62 18.24
N ARG A 23 9.76 2.66 18.45
CA ARG A 23 8.33 2.50 18.68
C ARG A 23 7.61 2.00 17.43
N ASP A 24 8.02 2.46 16.26
CA ASP A 24 7.45 2.06 14.98
C ASP A 24 7.84 0.61 14.64
N ASP A 25 9.09 0.22 14.91
CA ASP A 25 9.54 -1.18 14.83
C ASP A 25 8.73 -2.10 15.75
N LYS A 26 8.54 -1.68 17.01
CA LYS A 26 7.75 -2.45 17.98
C LYS A 26 6.31 -2.60 17.51
N TRP A 27 5.73 -1.56 16.92
CA TRP A 27 4.38 -1.60 16.39
C TRP A 27 4.25 -2.56 15.20
N LEU A 28 5.16 -2.53 14.21
CA LEU A 28 5.14 -3.50 13.11
C LEU A 28 5.26 -4.95 13.58
N LYS A 29 6.12 -5.21 14.57
CA LYS A 29 6.25 -6.54 15.18
C LYS A 29 4.97 -6.96 15.89
N ALA A 30 4.34 -6.06 16.65
CA ALA A 30 3.07 -6.34 17.31
C ALA A 30 1.95 -6.64 16.30
N THR A 31 1.90 -5.92 15.17
CA THR A 31 0.98 -6.23 14.06
C THR A 31 1.25 -7.62 13.49
N GLN A 32 2.52 -8.00 13.27
CA GLN A 32 2.88 -9.34 12.81
C GLN A 32 2.46 -10.43 13.81
N GLU A 33 2.71 -10.21 15.10
CA GLU A 33 2.28 -11.10 16.18
C GLU A 33 0.75 -11.22 16.23
N GLY A 34 0.03 -10.13 15.99
CA GLY A 34 -1.44 -10.13 15.87
C GLY A 34 -1.94 -10.97 14.70
N PHE A 35 -1.30 -10.87 13.53
CA PHE A 35 -1.57 -11.74 12.39
C PHE A 35 -1.30 -13.21 12.70
N ASP A 36 -0.15 -13.51 13.31
CA ASP A 36 0.25 -14.87 13.66
C ASP A 36 -0.71 -15.48 14.69
N TRP A 37 -1.10 -14.71 15.71
CA TRP A 37 -2.12 -15.10 16.68
C TRP A 37 -3.47 -15.35 16.01
N PHE A 38 -3.92 -14.46 15.12
CA PHE A 38 -5.18 -14.64 14.41
C PHE A 38 -5.15 -15.90 13.54
N LEU A 39 -4.06 -16.13 12.80
CA LEU A 39 -3.82 -17.28 11.89
C LEU A 39 -3.54 -18.62 12.60
N ASP A 40 -3.31 -18.60 13.91
CA ASP A 40 -3.25 -19.82 14.73
C ASP A 40 -4.66 -20.39 15.05
N ASP A 41 -5.72 -19.61 14.84
CA ASP A 41 -7.10 -19.90 15.24
C ASP A 41 -7.19 -20.16 16.76
N PRO A 42 -7.11 -19.10 17.58
CA PRO A 42 -7.04 -19.24 19.03
C PRO A 42 -8.28 -19.94 19.61
N LEU A 43 -9.43 -19.85 18.94
CA LEU A 43 -10.66 -20.51 19.36
C LEU A 43 -10.64 -22.00 19.03
N HIS A 44 -10.10 -22.39 17.88
CA HIS A 44 -9.85 -23.80 17.58
C HIS A 44 -8.84 -24.37 18.56
N LYS A 45 -7.71 -23.69 18.80
CA LYS A 45 -6.66 -24.10 19.74
C LYS A 45 -7.17 -24.24 21.18
N ALA A 46 -7.98 -23.31 21.66
CA ALA A 46 -8.58 -23.41 22.99
C ALA A 46 -9.51 -24.63 23.08
N LYS A 47 -10.30 -24.91 22.04
CA LYS A 47 -11.18 -26.10 21.98
C LYS A 47 -10.40 -27.40 21.92
N THR A 48 -9.25 -27.43 21.24
CA THR A 48 -8.41 -28.64 21.24
C THR A 48 -7.82 -28.91 22.62
N MET A 49 -7.31 -27.88 23.29
CA MET A 49 -6.76 -27.99 24.65
C MET A 49 -7.78 -28.50 25.69
N VAL A 50 -9.05 -28.05 25.59
CA VAL A 50 -10.11 -28.53 26.50
C VAL A 50 -10.44 -30.01 26.26
N ASN A 51 -10.44 -30.45 25.00
CA ASN A 51 -10.74 -31.84 24.65
C ASN A 51 -9.58 -32.80 24.98
N ASP A 52 -8.33 -32.36 24.89
CA ASP A 52 -7.16 -33.17 25.28
C ASP A 52 -7.13 -33.45 26.79
N ASN A 53 -7.76 -32.60 27.60
CA ASN A 53 -7.87 -32.74 29.07
C ASN A 53 -9.15 -33.46 29.55
N SER A 54 -9.97 -33.98 28.63
CA SER A 54 -11.20 -34.71 28.95
C SER A 54 -10.95 -36.21 29.22
N TYR A 55 -11.60 -36.76 30.25
CA TYR A 55 -11.49 -38.18 30.65
C TYR A 55 -12.05 -39.16 29.61
N THR A 56 -12.89 -38.72 28.66
CA THR A 56 -13.43 -39.54 27.56
C THR A 56 -12.77 -39.18 26.23
N ARG A 57 -11.62 -39.81 25.96
CA ARG A 57 -10.81 -39.60 24.74
C ARG A 57 -11.61 -39.78 23.43
N GLN A 58 -12.63 -40.63 23.40
CA GLN A 58 -13.45 -40.90 22.22
C GLN A 58 -14.45 -39.79 21.88
N GLU A 59 -15.17 -39.24 22.87
CA GLU A 59 -16.10 -38.12 22.64
C GLU A 59 -15.36 -36.83 22.30
N GLY A 60 -14.21 -36.59 22.95
CA GLY A 60 -13.32 -35.47 22.64
C GLY A 60 -12.83 -35.47 21.19
N LEU A 61 -12.45 -36.64 20.65
CA LEU A 61 -12.01 -36.80 19.25
C LEU A 61 -13.15 -36.56 18.25
N ILE A 62 -14.38 -37.01 18.54
CA ILE A 62 -15.56 -36.75 17.70
C ILE A 62 -15.88 -35.25 17.67
N HIS A 63 -15.81 -34.56 18.82
CA HIS A 63 -16.02 -33.11 18.89
C HIS A 63 -14.90 -32.32 18.19
N LEU A 64 -13.65 -32.79 18.26
CA LEU A 64 -12.51 -32.20 17.55
C LEU A 64 -12.68 -32.30 16.04
N ALA A 65 -13.03 -33.50 15.54
CA ALA A 65 -13.28 -33.74 14.12
C ALA A 65 -14.40 -32.84 13.57
N ARG A 66 -15.40 -32.50 14.41
CA ARG A 66 -16.48 -31.57 14.07
C ARG A 66 -16.08 -30.09 14.15
N THR A 67 -14.95 -29.76 14.77
CA THR A 67 -14.48 -28.39 14.98
C THR A 67 -13.38 -28.07 13.97
N LYS A 68 -13.76 -27.93 12.69
CA LYS A 68 -12.84 -27.49 11.62
C LYS A 68 -12.13 -26.18 11.98
N LYS A 69 -10.86 -26.03 11.57
CA LYS A 69 -10.15 -24.74 11.65
C LYS A 69 -10.94 -23.66 10.88
N TRP A 70 -10.98 -22.46 11.42
CA TRP A 70 -11.70 -21.30 10.93
C TRP A 70 -13.22 -21.42 10.94
N ARG A 71 -13.77 -22.29 11.80
CA ARG A 71 -15.22 -22.57 11.80
C ARG A 71 -16.09 -21.32 11.93
N ILE A 72 -15.69 -20.32 12.71
CA ILE A 72 -16.48 -19.08 12.85
C ILE A 72 -16.47 -18.27 11.55
N LEU A 73 -15.30 -18.11 10.92
CA LEU A 73 -15.17 -17.39 9.65
C LEU A 73 -15.95 -18.11 8.54
N ARG A 74 -15.89 -19.44 8.50
CA ARG A 74 -16.65 -20.28 7.54
C ARG A 74 -18.16 -20.19 7.72
N ARG A 75 -18.65 -19.92 8.94
CA ARG A 75 -20.09 -19.88 9.26
C ARG A 75 -20.67 -18.47 9.27
N SER A 76 -19.84 -17.44 9.31
CA SER A 76 -20.29 -16.06 9.40
C SER A 76 -19.53 -15.18 8.41
N PRO A 77 -20.12 -14.89 7.24
CA PRO A 77 -19.56 -13.94 6.28
C PRO A 77 -19.33 -12.55 6.87
N VAL A 78 -20.15 -12.13 7.83
CA VAL A 78 -20.00 -10.84 8.53
C VAL A 78 -18.71 -10.81 9.35
N ILE A 79 -18.45 -11.84 10.15
CA ILE A 79 -17.21 -11.90 10.96
C ILE A 79 -15.99 -12.03 10.03
N ALA A 80 -16.09 -12.83 8.97
CA ALA A 80 -15.02 -12.94 7.98
C ALA A 80 -14.70 -11.58 7.31
N GLY A 81 -15.73 -10.84 6.91
CA GLY A 81 -15.58 -9.50 6.31
C GLY A 81 -14.98 -8.48 7.29
N LEU A 82 -15.41 -8.48 8.56
CA LEU A 82 -14.86 -7.61 9.60
C LEU A 82 -13.39 -7.92 9.90
N ALA A 83 -13.02 -9.21 9.99
CA ALA A 83 -11.64 -9.62 10.20
C ALA A 83 -10.75 -9.22 9.00
N LEU A 84 -11.24 -9.41 7.77
CA LEU A 84 -10.55 -8.97 6.56
C LEU A 84 -10.36 -7.45 6.55
N TYR A 85 -11.41 -6.68 6.88
CA TYR A 85 -11.34 -5.23 6.96
C TYR A 85 -10.31 -4.77 8.00
N TYR A 86 -10.36 -5.32 9.22
CA TYR A 86 -9.44 -5.00 10.31
C TYR A 86 -7.98 -5.14 9.86
N HIS A 87 -7.64 -6.30 9.30
CA HIS A 87 -6.28 -6.59 8.88
C HIS A 87 -5.86 -5.80 7.63
N ARG A 88 -6.78 -5.48 6.72
CA ARG A 88 -6.48 -4.66 5.55
C ARG A 88 -6.18 -3.21 5.95
N ASP A 89 -6.99 -2.64 6.84
CA ASP A 89 -6.78 -1.30 7.36
C ASP A 89 -5.46 -1.19 8.16
N GLU A 90 -5.14 -2.19 8.98
CA GLU A 90 -3.86 -2.24 9.69
C GLU A 90 -2.66 -2.33 8.75
N MET A 91 -2.75 -3.15 7.69
CA MET A 91 -1.72 -3.24 6.66
C MET A 91 -1.57 -1.98 5.82
N HIS A 92 -2.68 -1.27 5.56
CA HIS A 92 -2.67 0.02 4.88
C HIS A 92 -1.95 1.08 5.71
N GLU A 93 -2.27 1.18 7.00
CA GLU A 93 -1.61 2.12 7.93
C GLU A 93 -0.11 1.81 8.05
N ALA A 94 0.25 0.53 8.23
CA ALA A 94 1.64 0.07 8.27
C ALA A 94 2.39 0.39 6.98
N GLY A 95 1.77 0.06 5.85
CA GLY A 95 2.30 0.30 4.51
C GLY A 95 2.57 1.76 4.22
N LEU A 96 1.58 2.63 4.46
CA LEU A 96 1.74 4.08 4.26
C LEU A 96 2.80 4.68 5.16
N LYS A 97 2.82 4.30 6.44
CA LYS A 97 3.80 4.83 7.39
C LYS A 97 5.23 4.42 7.01
N VAL A 98 5.43 3.16 6.64
CA VAL A 98 6.71 2.66 6.11
C VAL A 98 7.07 3.40 4.83
N THR A 99 6.16 3.51 3.88
CA THR A 99 6.53 4.11 2.60
C THR A 99 6.90 5.59 2.73
N ASN A 100 6.23 6.32 3.63
CA ASN A 100 6.47 7.73 3.92
C ASN A 100 7.76 7.98 4.70
N ALA A 101 8.05 7.19 5.75
CA ALA A 101 9.24 7.41 6.57
C ALA A 101 10.54 7.31 5.76
N TRP A 102 10.55 6.49 4.70
CA TRP A 102 11.69 6.36 3.80
C TRP A 102 11.52 7.10 2.46
N GLY A 103 10.37 7.72 2.18
CA GLY A 103 10.11 8.35 0.87
C GLY A 103 10.12 7.37 -0.32
N SER A 104 9.85 6.09 -0.05
CA SER A 104 10.08 4.98 -0.98
C SER A 104 9.12 4.87 -2.16
N LEU A 105 8.04 5.66 -2.17
CA LEU A 105 7.10 5.72 -3.29
C LEU A 105 7.25 7.04 -4.04
N ILE A 106 7.14 8.15 -3.32
CA ILE A 106 7.14 9.48 -3.93
C ILE A 106 8.46 9.80 -4.63
N LEU A 107 9.61 9.54 -3.99
CA LEU A 107 10.90 9.92 -4.55
C LEU A 107 11.24 9.10 -5.81
N PRO A 108 11.08 7.75 -5.83
CA PRO A 108 11.15 6.98 -7.07
C PRO A 108 10.10 7.39 -8.10
N GLY A 109 8.91 7.84 -7.69
CA GLY A 109 7.88 8.37 -8.58
C GLY A 109 8.34 9.59 -9.40
N HIS A 110 9.17 10.46 -8.80
CA HIS A 110 9.82 11.55 -9.54
C HIS A 110 10.80 11.05 -10.59
N LEU A 111 11.65 10.09 -10.25
CA LEU A 111 12.60 9.49 -11.20
C LEU A 111 11.84 8.80 -12.34
N TYR A 112 10.83 7.98 -12.00
CA TYR A 112 9.97 7.32 -12.98
C TYR A 112 9.33 8.31 -13.96
N ASN A 113 8.79 9.42 -13.46
CA ASN A 113 8.19 10.43 -14.34
C ASN A 113 9.22 11.03 -15.29
N ALA A 114 10.41 11.40 -14.81
CA ALA A 114 11.47 11.92 -15.67
C ALA A 114 11.89 10.89 -16.72
N LEU A 115 12.09 9.63 -16.31
CA LEU A 115 12.42 8.54 -17.23
C LEU A 115 11.38 8.35 -18.34
N LEU A 116 10.09 8.41 -17.98
CA LEU A 116 8.98 8.26 -18.91
C LEU A 116 8.91 9.42 -19.90
N LYS A 117 8.97 10.66 -19.41
CA LYS A 117 8.85 11.88 -20.24
C LYS A 117 10.02 12.05 -21.19
N GLU A 118 11.22 11.69 -20.76
CA GLU A 118 12.44 11.76 -21.56
C GLU A 118 12.68 10.49 -22.41
N GLN A 119 11.68 9.62 -22.50
CA GLN A 119 11.71 8.39 -23.30
C GLN A 119 12.95 7.51 -23.01
N CYS A 120 13.37 7.50 -21.74
CA CYS A 120 14.49 6.70 -21.26
C CYS A 120 14.08 5.27 -20.87
N ILE A 121 12.78 4.99 -20.82
CA ILE A 121 12.18 3.67 -20.57
C ILE A 121 11.18 3.35 -21.68
N LYS A 122 11.00 2.06 -21.96
CA LYS A 122 10.09 1.55 -23.00
C LYS A 122 8.72 1.16 -22.48
N SER A 123 8.61 0.89 -21.18
CA SER A 123 7.40 0.33 -20.59
C SER A 123 7.06 1.03 -19.28
N ASN A 124 5.76 1.24 -19.07
CA ASN A 124 5.24 1.92 -17.90
C ASN A 124 5.43 1.08 -16.63
N TRP A 125 5.54 1.75 -15.49
CA TRP A 125 5.49 1.11 -14.18
C TRP A 125 4.03 1.04 -13.70
N ALA A 126 3.37 -0.10 -13.91
CA ALA A 126 1.95 -0.27 -13.63
C ALA A 126 1.57 0.07 -12.17
N ASP A 127 2.39 -0.32 -11.20
CA ASP A 127 2.15 0.00 -9.79
C ASP A 127 2.18 1.52 -9.53
N MET A 128 3.12 2.25 -10.15
CA MET A 128 3.24 3.70 -9.95
C MET A 128 2.11 4.47 -10.65
N GLU A 129 1.72 4.07 -11.86
CA GLU A 129 0.55 4.65 -12.53
C GLU A 129 -0.75 4.39 -11.73
N THR A 130 -0.87 3.21 -11.12
CA THR A 130 -1.98 2.89 -10.21
C THR A 130 -1.98 3.83 -9.00
N LEU A 131 -0.82 4.06 -8.38
CA LEU A 131 -0.70 4.98 -7.24
C LEU A 131 -1.02 6.44 -7.64
N PHE A 132 -0.60 6.90 -8.82
CA PHE A 132 -1.01 8.21 -9.34
C PHE A 132 -2.52 8.31 -9.48
N GLY A 133 -3.18 7.25 -9.98
CA GLY A 133 -4.64 7.20 -10.08
C GLY A 133 -5.36 7.17 -8.73
N VAL A 134 -4.81 6.46 -7.73
CA VAL A 134 -5.42 6.32 -6.40
C VAL A 134 -5.25 7.60 -5.56
N PHE A 135 -4.03 8.15 -5.49
CA PHE A 135 -3.73 9.28 -4.61
C PHE A 135 -3.88 10.65 -5.28
N GLY A 136 -3.90 10.69 -6.61
CA GLY A 136 -3.78 11.91 -7.40
C GLY A 136 -2.32 12.35 -7.56
N GLU A 137 -1.99 12.89 -8.74
CA GLU A 137 -0.64 13.35 -9.09
C GLU A 137 -0.15 14.48 -8.15
N GLU A 138 -1.05 15.27 -7.57
CA GLU A 138 -0.74 16.39 -6.69
C GLU A 138 -0.13 15.98 -5.33
N GLN A 139 -0.24 14.70 -4.94
CA GLN A 139 0.48 14.17 -3.79
C GLN A 139 1.94 13.82 -4.13
N PHE A 140 2.21 13.51 -5.39
CA PHE A 140 3.54 13.16 -5.88
C PHE A 140 4.32 14.36 -6.39
N PHE A 141 3.65 15.38 -6.95
CA PHE A 141 4.30 16.49 -7.62
C PHE A 141 3.77 17.85 -7.14
N VAL A 142 4.56 18.55 -6.33
CA VAL A 142 4.20 19.91 -5.88
C VAL A 142 4.10 20.87 -7.06
N GLY A 143 2.88 21.34 -7.32
CA GLY A 143 2.58 22.29 -8.39
C GLY A 143 2.42 21.65 -9.78
N GLY A 144 2.11 20.36 -9.82
CA GLY A 144 1.77 19.61 -11.05
C GLY A 144 2.87 18.66 -11.50
N ARG A 145 2.47 17.58 -12.20
CA ARG A 145 3.38 16.58 -12.77
C ARG A 145 4.29 17.25 -13.82
N PRO A 146 5.62 17.26 -13.62
CA PRO A 146 6.51 17.97 -14.51
C PRO A 146 6.60 17.30 -15.89
N ASP A 147 6.61 18.11 -16.93
CA ASP A 147 6.69 17.74 -18.35
C ASP A 147 7.95 18.27 -19.05
N LYS A 148 8.74 19.08 -18.33
CA LYS A 148 9.97 19.71 -18.82
C LYS A 148 11.14 19.34 -17.92
N VAL A 149 12.29 19.11 -18.54
CA VAL A 149 13.57 18.82 -17.86
C VAL A 149 13.89 19.83 -16.76
N SER A 150 13.69 21.13 -17.03
CA SER A 150 13.95 22.22 -16.08
C SER A 150 13.16 22.10 -14.78
N ASP A 151 12.01 21.42 -14.81
CA ASP A 151 11.10 21.36 -13.68
C ASP A 151 11.38 20.16 -12.78
N TYR A 152 11.98 19.06 -13.27
CA TYR A 152 12.11 17.82 -12.50
C TYR A 152 12.79 18.03 -11.15
N ALA A 153 13.97 18.66 -11.15
CA ALA A 153 14.72 18.94 -9.93
C ALA A 153 13.94 19.90 -9.02
N THR A 154 13.34 20.96 -9.56
CA THR A 154 12.56 21.90 -8.74
C THR A 154 11.36 21.23 -8.08
N ARG A 155 10.58 20.42 -8.80
CA ARG A 155 9.42 19.70 -8.22
C ARG A 155 9.85 18.72 -7.15
N PHE A 156 10.94 17.98 -7.38
CA PHE A 156 11.52 17.07 -6.39
C PHE A 156 11.93 17.82 -5.11
N MET A 157 12.64 18.93 -5.26
CA MET A 157 13.09 19.73 -4.12
C MET A 157 11.91 20.29 -3.32
N LEU A 158 10.87 20.80 -3.99
CA LEU A 158 9.64 21.21 -3.32
C LEU A 158 8.96 20.07 -2.56
N GLN A 159 8.98 18.85 -3.11
CA GLN A 159 8.38 17.67 -2.48
C GLN A 159 9.11 17.28 -1.18
N ILE A 160 10.44 17.31 -1.15
CA ILE A 160 11.23 17.05 0.07
C ILE A 160 11.26 18.25 1.04
N GLY A 161 10.48 19.30 0.76
CA GLY A 161 10.24 20.39 1.69
C GLY A 161 11.10 21.63 1.48
N VAL A 162 11.84 21.75 0.37
CA VAL A 162 12.53 22.99 0.03
C VAL A 162 11.52 24.09 -0.28
N SER A 163 11.73 25.27 0.27
CA SER A 163 10.83 26.42 0.11
C SER A 163 10.90 27.00 -1.29
N VAL A 164 9.77 27.49 -1.82
CA VAL A 164 9.73 28.23 -3.09
C VAL A 164 10.65 29.46 -3.06
N ALA A 165 10.78 30.10 -1.89
CA ALA A 165 11.67 31.25 -1.70
C ALA A 165 13.14 30.89 -2.00
N ALA A 166 13.51 29.62 -1.82
CA ALA A 166 14.83 29.10 -2.12
C ALA A 166 15.16 29.14 -3.62
N PHE A 167 14.20 29.37 -4.52
CA PHE A 167 14.44 29.42 -5.97
C PHE A 167 14.42 30.85 -6.53
N THR A 168 14.32 31.88 -5.68
CA THR A 168 14.24 33.28 -6.13
C THR A 168 15.63 33.91 -6.37
N LYS A 169 15.78 34.65 -7.49
CA LYS A 169 17.06 35.13 -8.05
C LYS A 169 17.86 36.14 -7.18
N ASN A 170 17.29 36.65 -6.08
CA ASN A 170 17.89 37.74 -5.29
C ASN A 170 18.62 37.31 -4.01
N ARG A 171 18.81 36.02 -3.74
CA ARG A 171 19.62 35.57 -2.60
C ARG A 171 21.10 35.53 -3.00
N ARG A 172 21.93 36.38 -2.36
CA ARG A 172 23.40 36.23 -2.36
C ARG A 172 23.71 34.88 -1.70
N ARG A 173 24.08 33.86 -2.48
CA ARG A 173 24.23 32.49 -1.97
C ARG A 173 25.68 32.01 -1.98
N GLY A 174 26.06 31.34 -0.89
CA GLY A 174 27.12 30.34 -0.87
C GLY A 174 26.60 28.99 -1.40
N PRO A 175 27.49 28.01 -1.61
CA PRO A 175 27.20 26.76 -2.33
C PRO A 175 26.33 25.72 -1.58
N LYS A 176 25.93 25.97 -0.32
CA LYS A 176 25.20 24.98 0.51
C LYS A 176 23.81 25.49 0.90
N MET A 177 22.83 24.59 0.87
CA MET A 177 21.50 24.85 1.43
C MET A 177 21.57 25.02 2.95
N VAL A 178 20.82 25.98 3.46
CA VAL A 178 20.69 26.24 4.89
C VAL A 178 19.30 25.84 5.39
N VAL A 179 19.14 25.67 6.71
CA VAL A 179 17.84 25.30 7.33
C VAL A 179 16.70 26.25 6.91
N GLU A 180 17.00 27.53 6.71
CA GLU A 180 16.04 28.54 6.25
C GLU A 180 15.55 28.34 4.81
N ASP A 181 16.24 27.51 4.01
CA ASP A 181 15.79 27.13 2.67
C ASP A 181 14.69 26.07 2.73
N PHE A 182 14.43 25.45 3.89
CA PHE A 182 13.36 24.46 4.06
C PHE A 182 12.07 25.11 4.57
N SER A 183 10.95 24.66 4.03
CA SER A 183 9.63 25.09 4.46
C SER A 183 9.33 24.57 5.87
N ARG A 184 8.61 25.37 6.67
CA ARG A 184 8.12 24.93 7.99
C ARG A 184 7.17 23.73 7.93
N ALA A 185 6.53 23.53 6.78
CA ALA A 185 5.65 22.38 6.56
C ALA A 185 6.43 21.07 6.36
N GLY A 186 7.73 21.14 6.08
CA GLY A 186 8.58 19.99 5.85
C GLY A 186 8.31 19.28 4.52
N ALA A 187 8.83 18.06 4.41
CA ALA A 187 8.58 17.20 3.27
C ALA A 187 7.09 16.80 3.20
N ARG A 188 6.56 16.73 1.99
CA ARG A 188 5.20 16.27 1.73
C ARG A 188 5.28 14.82 1.29
N PHE A 189 4.59 13.94 1.99
CA PHE A 189 4.47 12.53 1.61
C PHE A 189 3.01 12.12 1.46
N LEU A 190 2.74 10.84 1.17
CA LEU A 190 1.40 10.36 0.85
C LEU A 190 0.48 10.53 2.06
N THR A 191 -0.73 10.99 1.80
CA THR A 191 -1.80 11.08 2.78
C THR A 191 -2.96 10.24 2.31
N SER A 192 -3.48 9.37 3.19
CA SER A 192 -4.60 8.49 2.87
C SER A 192 -5.78 9.27 2.28
N ARG A 193 -6.34 8.77 1.18
CA ARG A 193 -7.59 9.27 0.58
C ARG A 193 -8.81 8.48 1.07
N ALA A 194 -8.58 7.36 1.77
CA ALA A 194 -9.58 6.49 2.38
C ALA A 194 -10.30 7.13 3.60
N SER A 195 -10.93 8.28 3.39
CA SER A 195 -11.60 9.09 4.41
C SER A 195 -12.85 8.42 5.01
N THR A 196 -13.57 7.64 4.21
CA THR A 196 -14.71 6.84 4.68
C THR A 196 -14.21 5.77 5.65
N HIS A 197 -13.16 5.03 5.26
CA HIS A 197 -12.56 4.02 6.13
C HIS A 197 -11.94 4.62 7.39
N LYS A 198 -11.27 5.76 7.29
CA LYS A 198 -10.73 6.48 8.46
C LYS A 198 -11.82 6.82 9.49
N SER A 199 -13.03 7.15 9.04
CA SER A 199 -14.16 7.41 9.92
C SER A 199 -14.69 6.15 10.62
N LEU A 200 -14.46 4.98 10.04
CA LEU A 200 -14.87 3.67 10.58
C LEU A 200 -13.77 3.01 11.43
N GLN A 201 -12.51 3.39 11.21
CA GLN A 201 -11.33 2.87 11.89
C GLN A 201 -11.41 2.96 13.42
N ASP A 202 -11.85 4.11 13.94
CA ASP A 202 -11.93 4.33 15.39
C ASP A 202 -12.90 3.34 16.08
N ARG A 203 -13.95 2.91 15.37
CA ARG A 203 -14.88 1.91 15.87
C ARG A 203 -14.34 0.49 15.69
N TYR A 204 -13.95 0.14 14.47
CA TYR A 204 -13.74 -1.25 14.08
C TYR A 204 -12.31 -1.76 14.30
N GLN A 205 -11.32 -0.85 14.32
CA GLN A 205 -9.93 -1.20 14.55
C GLN A 205 -9.47 -0.80 15.96
N ARG A 206 -9.75 0.45 16.38
CA ARG A 206 -9.24 1.00 17.64
C ARG A 206 -10.17 0.79 18.83
N ASN A 207 -11.42 0.40 18.59
CA ASN A 207 -12.47 0.29 19.61
C ASN A 207 -12.56 1.53 20.53
N ALA A 208 -12.27 2.70 19.97
CA ALA A 208 -12.14 3.96 20.67
C ALA A 208 -13.44 4.78 20.71
N ASN A 209 -14.39 4.49 19.82
CA ASN A 209 -15.65 5.21 19.74
C ASN A 209 -16.86 4.29 19.47
N ARG A 210 -17.97 4.54 20.17
CA ARG A 210 -19.26 3.93 19.87
C ARG A 210 -20.00 4.83 18.88
N MET A 211 -19.98 4.45 17.61
CA MET A 211 -20.79 5.11 16.59
C MET A 211 -22.24 4.59 16.64
N ASN A 212 -23.19 5.51 16.77
CA ASN A 212 -24.60 5.19 16.56
C ASN A 212 -24.82 5.02 15.05
N TRP A 213 -25.48 3.95 14.62
CA TRP A 213 -25.81 3.74 13.21
C TRP A 213 -27.16 4.41 12.89
N THR A 214 -27.16 5.73 12.72
CA THR A 214 -28.33 6.49 12.24
C THR A 214 -28.09 7.02 10.82
N ALA A 215 -29.15 7.45 10.13
CA ALA A 215 -29.01 7.99 8.78
C ALA A 215 -28.15 9.28 8.78
N GLU A 216 -28.26 10.08 9.84
CA GLU A 216 -27.51 11.33 10.04
C GLU A 216 -26.03 11.05 10.24
N SER A 217 -25.67 10.06 11.08
CA SER A 217 -24.26 9.73 11.33
C SER A 217 -23.56 9.21 10.08
N ILE A 218 -24.26 8.42 9.25
CA ILE A 218 -23.69 7.92 7.99
C ILE A 218 -23.56 9.06 6.98
N SER A 219 -24.55 9.95 6.91
CA SER A 219 -24.49 11.13 6.05
C SER A 219 -23.32 12.03 6.42
N GLU A 220 -23.03 12.17 7.72
CA GLU A 220 -21.87 12.92 8.19
C GLU A 220 -20.53 12.30 7.75
N ILE A 221 -20.40 10.97 7.80
CA ILE A 221 -19.21 10.26 7.29
C ILE A 221 -19.01 10.59 5.81
N LEU A 222 -20.07 10.48 5.00
CA LEU A 222 -20.03 10.75 3.57
C LEU A 222 -19.67 12.21 3.27
N LEU A 223 -20.28 13.16 3.98
CA LEU A 223 -19.98 14.58 3.82
C LEU A 223 -18.53 14.93 4.18
N ARG A 224 -18.01 14.34 5.27
CA ARG A 224 -16.60 14.50 5.64
C ARG A 224 -15.69 13.92 4.56
N ALA A 225 -15.99 12.73 4.07
CA ALA A 225 -15.22 12.08 3.01
C ALA A 225 -15.14 12.93 1.72
N GLU A 226 -16.27 13.47 1.28
CA GLU A 226 -16.33 14.37 0.12
C GLU A 226 -15.58 15.70 0.33
N SER A 227 -15.48 16.16 1.59
CA SER A 227 -14.76 17.38 1.94
C SER A 227 -13.25 17.19 1.98
N GLU A 228 -12.77 16.01 2.37
CA GLU A 228 -11.34 15.68 2.40
C GLU A 228 -10.78 15.35 1.01
N GLY A 229 -11.60 14.80 0.11
CA GLY A 229 -11.20 14.49 -1.27
C GLY A 229 -10.95 15.71 -2.17
N LYS A 230 -11.62 16.85 -1.89
CA LYS A 230 -11.45 18.11 -2.63
C LYS A 230 -10.50 19.01 -1.84
N GLY A 231 -9.22 19.03 -2.24
CA GLY A 231 -8.15 19.78 -1.56
C GLY A 231 -8.55 21.21 -1.17
N LYS A 232 -7.92 21.73 -0.10
CA LYS A 232 -8.19 23.00 0.62
C LYS A 232 -8.65 24.19 -0.25
N GLY A 233 -9.89 24.14 -0.72
CA GLY A 233 -10.64 25.24 -1.30
C GLY A 233 -11.60 25.74 -0.25
N LYS A 234 -11.59 27.05 0.00
CA LYS A 234 -12.50 27.74 0.92
C LYS A 234 -13.94 27.41 0.51
N ARG A 235 -14.66 26.62 1.32
CA ARG A 235 -16.08 26.33 1.10
C ARG A 235 -16.93 27.23 1.97
N THR A 236 -17.77 28.02 1.31
CA THR A 236 -19.11 28.34 1.80
C THR A 236 -19.85 27.01 1.97
N VAL A 237 -20.35 26.77 3.18
CA VAL A 237 -21.38 25.77 3.43
C VAL A 237 -22.55 26.13 2.51
N PRO A 238 -22.99 25.28 1.57
CA PRO A 238 -24.34 25.44 1.05
C PRO A 238 -25.23 25.22 2.26
N LEU A 239 -25.86 26.31 2.71
CA LEU A 239 -26.96 26.21 3.66
C LEU A 239 -27.90 25.14 3.12
N ALA A 240 -28.33 24.27 4.03
CA ALA A 240 -29.34 23.26 3.84
C ALA A 240 -30.44 23.75 2.90
N ASP A 241 -30.38 23.28 1.66
CA ASP A 241 -31.52 23.29 0.77
C ASP A 241 -31.44 22.04 -0.08
N GLN A 242 -31.91 20.95 0.52
CA GLN A 242 -32.88 20.05 -0.06
C GLN A 242 -33.09 18.89 0.91
N ASP A 243 -34.32 18.82 1.44
CA ASP A 243 -34.96 17.65 2.03
C ASP A 243 -35.02 16.49 1.01
N ILE A 244 -33.88 16.02 0.49
CA ILE A 244 -33.81 14.68 -0.04
C ILE A 244 -33.81 13.80 1.20
N ARG A 245 -35.00 13.35 1.61
CA ARG A 245 -35.14 12.21 2.53
C ARG A 245 -34.52 11.00 1.84
N ILE A 246 -33.19 10.89 1.89
CA ILE A 246 -32.49 9.71 1.43
C ILE A 246 -32.99 8.59 2.35
N SER A 247 -33.69 7.63 1.75
CA SER A 247 -34.10 6.41 2.46
C SER A 247 -32.90 5.82 3.20
N PRO A 248 -33.06 5.22 4.39
CA PRO A 248 -31.97 4.51 5.07
C PRO A 248 -31.22 3.54 4.13
N VAL A 249 -31.93 2.92 3.19
CA VAL A 249 -31.34 2.07 2.15
C VAL A 249 -30.44 2.86 1.19
N GLY A 250 -30.86 4.05 0.78
CA GLY A 250 -30.07 4.94 -0.07
C GLY A 250 -28.79 5.42 0.62
N VAL A 251 -28.88 5.79 1.90
CA VAL A 251 -27.71 6.22 2.69
C VAL A 251 -26.70 5.08 2.85
N LEU A 252 -27.19 3.87 3.16
CA LEU A 252 -26.35 2.67 3.24
C LEU A 252 -25.72 2.32 1.88
N SER A 253 -26.46 2.46 0.78
CA SER A 253 -25.95 2.19 -0.57
C SER A 253 -24.82 3.15 -0.95
N SER A 254 -24.96 4.43 -0.60
CA SER A 254 -23.90 5.43 -0.77
C SER A 254 -22.68 5.11 0.07
N LEU A 255 -22.86 4.68 1.33
CA LEU A 255 -21.76 4.24 2.18
C LEU A 255 -21.02 3.03 1.60
N VAL A 256 -21.75 2.01 1.16
CA VAL A 256 -21.15 0.82 0.52
C VAL A 256 -20.36 1.24 -0.72
N THR A 257 -20.91 2.12 -1.55
CA THR A 257 -20.23 2.61 -2.76
C THR A 257 -18.95 3.37 -2.41
N ALA A 258 -18.99 4.26 -1.42
CA ALA A 258 -17.83 5.00 -0.95
C ALA A 258 -16.74 4.06 -0.40
N MET A 259 -17.13 3.10 0.45
CA MET A 259 -16.21 2.09 0.99
C MET A 259 -15.56 1.26 -0.13
N GLN A 260 -16.33 0.84 -1.13
CA GLN A 260 -15.83 0.07 -2.28
C GLN A 260 -14.87 0.89 -3.15
N GLY A 261 -15.13 2.20 -3.33
CA GLY A 261 -14.22 3.10 -4.04
C GLY A 261 -12.83 3.19 -3.40
N GLU A 262 -12.76 3.09 -2.07
CA GLU A 262 -11.50 3.18 -1.32
C GLU A 262 -10.79 1.83 -1.15
N VAL A 263 -11.40 0.69 -1.55
CA VAL A 263 -10.79 -0.64 -1.41
C VAL A 263 -9.45 -0.73 -2.14
N ARG A 264 -9.31 -0.10 -3.31
CA ARG A 264 -8.06 -0.10 -4.09
C ARG A 264 -6.90 0.52 -3.32
N GLU A 265 -7.16 1.60 -2.58
CA GLU A 265 -6.15 2.22 -1.73
C GLU A 265 -5.78 1.31 -0.57
N LEU A 266 -6.77 0.79 0.16
CA LEU A 266 -6.56 -0.07 1.33
C LEU A 266 -5.85 -1.39 0.98
N ALA A 267 -6.17 -1.95 -0.18
CA ALA A 267 -5.68 -3.25 -0.63
C ALA A 267 -4.30 -3.16 -1.31
N PHE A 268 -3.81 -1.95 -1.62
CA PHE A 268 -2.57 -1.81 -2.36
C PHE A 268 -1.37 -2.41 -1.63
N GLY A 269 -0.50 -3.11 -2.36
CA GLY A 269 0.68 -3.76 -1.80
C GLY A 269 1.82 -2.79 -1.47
N TYR A 270 1.64 -1.89 -0.50
CA TYR A 270 2.64 -0.88 -0.11
C TYR A 270 3.98 -1.48 0.33
N LEU A 271 4.00 -2.51 1.17
CA LEU A 271 5.26 -3.12 1.65
C LEU A 271 6.02 -3.85 0.53
N PRO A 272 5.38 -4.67 -0.33
CA PRO A 272 6.02 -5.16 -1.54
C PRO A 272 6.55 -4.04 -2.44
N MET A 273 5.76 -2.98 -2.66
CA MET A 273 6.16 -1.84 -3.47
C MET A 273 7.37 -1.10 -2.89
N HIS A 274 7.41 -0.87 -1.58
CA HIS A 274 8.56 -0.31 -0.87
C HIS A 274 9.84 -1.12 -1.14
N ARG A 275 9.77 -2.45 -1.00
CA ARG A 275 10.92 -3.32 -1.28
C ARG A 275 11.32 -3.28 -2.75
N MET A 276 10.35 -3.21 -3.67
CA MET A 276 10.61 -3.11 -5.10
C MET A 276 11.33 -1.80 -5.44
N SER A 277 10.85 -0.68 -4.91
CA SER A 277 11.53 0.61 -5.01
C SER A 277 12.98 0.52 -4.56
N TRP A 278 13.29 -0.20 -3.48
CA TRP A 278 14.68 -0.32 -3.02
C TRP A 278 15.52 -1.15 -3.96
N LYS A 279 14.98 -2.25 -4.49
CA LYS A 279 15.69 -3.05 -5.50
C LYS A 279 16.04 -2.21 -6.71
N ILE A 280 15.09 -1.41 -7.21
CA ILE A 280 15.32 -0.50 -8.34
C ILE A 280 16.40 0.53 -7.99
N LEU A 281 16.24 1.25 -6.88
CA LEU A 281 17.17 2.31 -6.51
C LEU A 281 18.59 1.77 -6.25
N ARG A 282 18.73 0.59 -5.63
CA ARG A 282 20.05 -0.06 -5.45
C ARG A 282 20.69 -0.36 -6.79
N ALA A 283 19.92 -0.93 -7.73
CA ALA A 283 20.42 -1.24 -9.06
C ALA A 283 20.79 0.03 -9.85
N VAL A 284 19.99 1.09 -9.74
CA VAL A 284 20.27 2.40 -10.34
C VAL A 284 21.55 2.98 -9.72
N ARG A 285 21.69 2.97 -8.40
CA ARG A 285 22.89 3.44 -7.71
C ARG A 285 24.14 2.74 -8.23
N THR A 286 24.15 1.41 -8.26
CA THR A 286 25.29 0.64 -8.75
C THR A 286 25.70 1.00 -10.18
N ARG A 287 24.72 1.31 -11.05
CA ARG A 287 25.01 1.67 -12.45
C ARG A 287 25.37 3.14 -12.64
N CYS A 288 24.85 4.03 -11.78
CA CYS A 288 25.13 5.45 -11.83
C CYS A 288 26.36 5.86 -11.01
N ASP A 289 26.95 4.94 -10.21
CA ASP A 289 28.12 5.20 -9.36
C ASP A 289 29.28 5.90 -10.09
N PRO A 290 29.67 5.50 -11.32
CA PRO A 290 30.73 6.20 -12.05
C PRO A 290 30.42 7.67 -12.29
N TYR A 291 29.17 7.98 -12.64
CA TYR A 291 28.73 9.36 -12.89
C TYR A 291 28.65 10.18 -11.59
N PHE A 292 28.28 9.55 -10.47
CA PHE A 292 28.32 10.21 -9.17
C PHE A 292 29.76 10.56 -8.76
N ASN A 293 30.70 9.63 -8.95
CA ASN A 293 32.11 9.87 -8.64
C ASN A 293 32.72 10.96 -9.53
N GLU A 294 32.34 11.01 -10.81
CA GLU A 294 32.78 12.06 -11.74
C GLU A 294 32.20 13.44 -11.37
N THR A 295 30.92 13.49 -11.01
CA THR A 295 30.21 14.76 -10.76
C THR A 295 30.48 15.34 -9.37
N TYR A 296 30.49 14.48 -8.34
CA TYR A 296 30.54 14.87 -6.93
C TYR A 296 31.87 14.50 -6.24
N GLY A 297 32.78 13.81 -6.94
CA GLY A 297 34.06 13.35 -6.44
C GLY A 297 34.00 11.94 -5.84
N SER A 298 35.17 11.30 -5.71
CA SER A 298 35.32 9.92 -5.21
C SER A 298 34.88 9.70 -3.76
N ASP A 299 34.74 10.78 -2.99
CA ASP A 299 34.31 10.73 -1.59
C ASP A 299 32.78 10.78 -1.45
N PHE A 300 32.06 10.94 -2.57
CA PHE A 300 30.61 10.96 -2.57
C PHE A 300 30.05 9.60 -2.15
N THR A 301 29.37 9.58 -1.01
CA THR A 301 28.79 8.36 -0.46
C THR A 301 27.38 8.65 0.04
N LEU A 302 26.42 7.84 -0.40
CA LEU A 302 25.06 7.82 0.13
C LEU A 302 24.92 6.70 1.15
N LYS A 303 24.40 7.01 2.33
CA LYS A 303 23.99 5.97 3.28
C LYS A 303 22.81 5.18 2.71
N GLU A 304 22.63 3.96 3.20
CA GLU A 304 21.57 3.09 2.69
C GLU A 304 20.16 3.70 2.86
N TRP A 305 19.91 4.41 3.96
CA TRP A 305 18.64 5.09 4.19
C TRP A 305 18.46 6.33 3.29
N GLU A 306 19.55 6.94 2.81
CA GLU A 306 19.55 8.10 1.90
C GLU A 306 19.32 7.70 0.44
N LEU A 307 19.29 6.40 0.13
CA LEU A 307 19.14 5.86 -1.21
C LEU A 307 17.99 6.50 -2.04
N PRO A 308 16.81 6.82 -1.48
CA PRO A 308 15.72 7.49 -2.21
C PRO A 308 16.04 8.92 -2.59
N PHE A 309 16.85 9.60 -1.78
CA PHE A 309 17.30 10.97 -2.03
C PHE A 309 18.33 11.05 -3.15
N MET A 310 18.92 9.91 -3.56
CA MET A 310 19.72 9.81 -4.78
C MET A 310 19.00 10.39 -6.00
N VAL A 311 17.67 10.30 -6.05
CA VAL A 311 16.86 10.90 -7.13
C VAL A 311 17.14 12.40 -7.24
N GLY A 312 17.32 13.10 -6.12
CA GLY A 312 17.67 14.53 -6.08
C GLY A 312 19.07 14.85 -6.63
N HIS A 313 19.95 13.86 -6.75
CA HIS A 313 21.25 13.99 -7.42
C HIS A 313 21.15 13.68 -8.92
N ILE A 314 20.25 12.77 -9.32
CA ILE A 314 20.07 12.40 -10.72
C ILE A 314 19.34 13.50 -11.51
N LEU A 315 18.24 14.04 -10.95
CA LEU A 315 17.35 14.94 -11.70
C LEU A 315 17.98 16.27 -12.13
N PRO A 316 18.83 16.95 -11.32
CA PRO A 316 19.50 18.17 -11.76
C PRO A 316 20.44 17.97 -12.95
N LEU A 317 21.05 16.78 -13.07
CA LEU A 317 22.01 16.47 -14.12
C LEU A 317 21.35 16.15 -15.47
N ALA A 318 20.03 16.02 -15.51
CA ALA A 318 19.30 15.91 -16.76
C ALA A 318 19.27 17.23 -17.56
N HIS A 319 19.60 18.37 -16.94
CA HIS A 319 19.52 19.69 -17.59
C HIS A 319 20.76 20.03 -18.44
N ASP A 320 21.93 19.45 -18.14
CA ASP A 320 23.12 19.57 -18.98
C ASP A 320 23.07 18.51 -20.08
N GLU A 321 23.60 18.78 -21.27
CA GLU A 321 23.44 18.01 -22.51
C GLU A 321 23.73 16.48 -22.42
N SER A 322 24.23 15.99 -21.28
CA SER A 322 24.37 14.58 -20.95
C SER A 322 23.13 14.04 -20.21
N MET A 323 22.19 13.47 -20.99
CA MET A 323 21.11 12.63 -20.47
C MET A 323 21.60 11.23 -20.03
N ASP A 324 22.92 11.01 -19.94
CA ASP A 324 23.51 9.67 -19.84
C ASP A 324 23.19 9.00 -18.50
N MET A 325 23.17 9.75 -17.40
CA MET A 325 22.79 9.21 -16.09
C MET A 325 21.31 8.80 -16.09
N LEU A 326 20.42 9.64 -16.65
CA LEU A 326 18.99 9.32 -16.75
C LEU A 326 18.74 8.13 -17.68
N ARG A 327 19.41 8.06 -18.84
CA ARG A 327 19.36 6.90 -19.75
C ARG A 327 19.92 5.64 -19.10
N THR A 328 20.95 5.75 -18.29
CA THR A 328 21.52 4.61 -17.54
C THR A 328 20.55 4.09 -16.50
N ALA A 329 19.91 4.99 -15.75
CA ALA A 329 18.83 4.63 -14.83
C ALA A 329 17.65 3.97 -15.59
N GLY A 330 17.29 4.49 -16.77
CA GLY A 330 16.25 3.93 -17.62
C GLY A 330 16.53 2.51 -18.10
N LYS A 331 17.77 2.21 -18.51
CA LYS A 331 18.19 0.85 -18.88
C LYS A 331 18.04 -0.15 -17.72
N VAL A 332 18.36 0.27 -16.50
CA VAL A 332 18.13 -0.55 -15.29
C VAL A 332 16.64 -0.79 -15.09
N TRP A 333 15.84 0.25 -15.27
CA TRP A 333 14.40 0.21 -15.11
C TRP A 333 13.73 -0.77 -16.08
N ASP A 334 14.03 -0.67 -17.37
CA ASP A 334 13.48 -1.56 -18.40
C ASP A 334 13.86 -3.03 -18.14
N LYS A 335 15.09 -3.28 -17.67
CA LYS A 335 15.53 -4.63 -17.32
C LYS A 335 14.65 -5.22 -16.20
N LEU A 336 14.39 -4.44 -15.15
CA LEU A 336 13.56 -4.88 -14.03
C LEU A 336 12.07 -4.98 -14.40
N ASN A 337 11.60 -4.17 -15.35
CA ASN A 337 10.22 -4.21 -15.83
C ASN A 337 9.94 -5.45 -16.69
N TYR A 338 10.91 -5.89 -17.49
CA TYR A 338 10.78 -7.10 -18.32
C TYR A 338 10.60 -8.40 -17.50
N GLU A 339 11.03 -8.40 -16.25
CA GLU A 339 10.90 -9.55 -15.33
C GLU A 339 9.54 -9.57 -14.59
N ASP A 340 8.55 -8.76 -15.02
CA ASP A 340 7.22 -8.55 -14.39
C ASP A 340 7.29 -8.27 -12.87
N ALA A 341 8.42 -7.73 -12.42
CA ALA A 341 8.63 -7.37 -11.04
C ALA A 341 7.82 -6.12 -10.64
N MET A 342 7.40 -5.33 -11.63
CA MET A 342 6.90 -3.95 -11.48
C MET A 342 5.37 -3.84 -11.37
N SER A 343 4.67 -4.96 -11.22
CA SER A 343 3.21 -5.04 -11.05
C SER A 343 2.79 -5.64 -9.70
N ILE A 344 3.73 -5.78 -8.75
CA ILE A 344 3.51 -6.53 -7.49
C ILE A 344 2.50 -5.83 -6.58
N GLY A 345 2.52 -4.49 -6.48
CA GLY A 345 1.60 -3.73 -5.64
C GLY A 345 0.16 -3.82 -6.14
N MET A 346 -0.01 -3.67 -7.46
CA MET A 346 -1.28 -3.76 -8.17
C MET A 346 -1.83 -5.19 -8.15
N ARG A 347 -0.98 -6.22 -8.32
CA ARG A 347 -1.41 -7.63 -8.16
C ARG A 347 -1.99 -7.89 -6.78
N ARG A 348 -1.28 -7.48 -5.71
CA ARG A 348 -1.77 -7.59 -4.34
C ARG A 348 -3.07 -6.83 -4.13
N MET A 349 -3.20 -5.65 -4.75
CA MET A 349 -4.44 -4.88 -4.71
C MET A 349 -5.62 -5.69 -5.24
N TYR A 350 -5.50 -6.30 -6.42
CA TYR A 350 -6.59 -7.09 -7.00
C TYR A 350 -6.91 -8.35 -6.19
N GLU A 351 -5.89 -9.13 -5.80
CA GLU A 351 -6.03 -10.31 -4.94
C GLU A 351 -6.78 -9.95 -3.65
N LEU A 352 -6.34 -8.89 -2.96
CA LEU A 352 -6.92 -8.48 -1.70
C LEU A 352 -8.27 -7.79 -1.88
N SER A 353 -8.61 -7.28 -3.07
CA SER A 353 -9.93 -6.72 -3.39
C SER A 353 -10.96 -7.80 -3.72
N GLY A 354 -10.54 -9.06 -3.93
CA GLY A 354 -11.43 -10.14 -4.39
C GLY A 354 -11.84 -9.99 -5.86
N ILE A 355 -11.06 -9.26 -6.65
CA ILE A 355 -11.26 -9.11 -8.10
C ILE A 355 -10.26 -10.04 -8.78
N ASP A 356 -10.74 -10.97 -9.61
CA ASP A 356 -9.87 -11.85 -10.38
C ASP A 356 -8.93 -11.02 -11.27
N TYR A 357 -7.64 -11.11 -10.99
CA TYR A 357 -6.61 -10.49 -11.81
C TYR A 357 -6.19 -11.49 -12.89
N GLY A 358 -6.54 -11.21 -14.14
CA GLY A 358 -6.13 -12.03 -15.28
C GLY A 358 -4.63 -11.98 -15.50
N ILE A 359 -3.88 -12.95 -14.95
CA ILE A 359 -2.45 -13.10 -15.18
C ILE A 359 -2.20 -14.20 -16.23
N SER A 360 -1.41 -13.91 -17.27
CA SER A 360 -0.88 -14.94 -18.17
C SER A 360 0.00 -15.92 -17.40
N ARG A 361 -0.21 -17.23 -17.59
CA ARG A 361 0.37 -18.38 -16.87
C ARG A 361 1.90 -18.32 -16.61
N ILE A 362 2.66 -17.63 -17.46
CA ILE A 362 4.12 -17.42 -17.32
C ILE A 362 4.45 -16.55 -16.08
N HIS A 363 3.64 -15.55 -15.80
CA HIS A 363 3.85 -14.62 -14.69
C HIS A 363 3.51 -15.23 -13.31
N ASN A 364 2.64 -16.24 -13.26
CA ASN A 364 2.37 -17.01 -12.04
C ASN A 364 3.57 -17.89 -11.62
N GLN A 365 4.35 -18.39 -12.59
CA GLN A 365 5.55 -19.17 -12.28
C GLN A 365 6.66 -18.29 -11.70
N LEU A 366 6.90 -17.10 -12.28
CA LEU A 366 7.84 -16.11 -11.74
C LEU A 366 7.47 -15.64 -10.32
N PHE A 367 6.17 -15.51 -10.03
CA PHE A 367 5.68 -15.15 -8.70
C PHE A 367 6.06 -16.19 -7.63
N HIS A 368 5.95 -17.48 -7.94
CA HIS A 368 6.36 -18.55 -7.03
C HIS A 368 7.88 -18.53 -6.75
N GLU A 369 8.69 -18.27 -7.78
CA GLU A 369 10.15 -18.17 -7.65
C GLU A 369 10.57 -16.95 -6.81
N PHE A 370 9.91 -15.80 -6.96
CA PHE A 370 10.26 -14.57 -6.22
C PHE A 370 9.73 -14.52 -4.79
N THR A 371 8.59 -15.17 -4.51
CA THR A 371 7.99 -15.19 -3.17
C THR A 371 8.45 -16.38 -2.32
N ASN A 372 9.03 -17.41 -2.94
CA ASN A 372 9.57 -18.57 -2.26
C ASN A 372 10.86 -19.09 -2.94
N PRO A 373 12.00 -18.36 -2.85
CA PRO A 373 13.26 -18.71 -3.54
C PRO A 373 13.94 -20.00 -3.03
N HIS A 374 13.35 -20.69 -2.05
CA HIS A 374 13.83 -21.95 -1.47
C HIS A 374 12.75 -23.05 -1.46
N GLY A 375 11.88 -23.08 -2.46
CA GLY A 375 10.73 -23.99 -2.49
C GLY A 375 11.10 -25.46 -2.19
N SER A 376 10.44 -26.05 -1.20
CA SER A 376 9.94 -27.42 -1.35
C SER A 376 8.65 -27.34 -2.16
N LEU A 377 8.64 -27.94 -3.34
CA LEU A 377 7.40 -28.23 -4.06
C LEU A 377 6.56 -29.15 -3.18
N VAL A 378 5.49 -28.63 -2.58
CA VAL A 378 4.40 -29.49 -2.12
C VAL A 378 3.43 -29.54 -3.28
N ASP A 379 3.35 -30.72 -3.87
CA ASP A 379 2.36 -31.12 -4.85
C ASP A 379 1.00 -31.18 -4.14
N ASP A 380 0.29 -30.05 -4.08
CA ASP A 380 -1.10 -30.04 -3.64
C ASP A 380 -1.96 -30.53 -4.80
N GLY A 381 -2.09 -31.86 -4.88
CA GLY A 381 -3.15 -32.53 -5.62
C GLY A 381 -4.51 -32.12 -5.05
N LEU A 382 -5.07 -31.04 -5.59
CA LEU A 382 -6.49 -30.72 -5.46
C LEU A 382 -7.19 -31.28 -6.69
N ASP A 383 -7.55 -32.57 -6.60
CA ASP A 383 -8.63 -33.12 -7.40
C ASP A 383 -9.90 -32.33 -7.09
N TYR A 384 -10.36 -31.58 -8.09
CA TYR A 384 -11.73 -31.08 -8.12
C TYR A 384 -12.65 -32.28 -8.35
N GLU A 385 -13.04 -32.96 -7.26
CA GLU A 385 -14.22 -33.80 -7.29
C GLU A 385 -15.44 -32.90 -7.48
N SER A 386 -16.07 -33.01 -8.64
CA SER A 386 -17.39 -32.46 -8.92
C SER A 386 -18.41 -33.11 -7.99
N GLU A 387 -18.90 -32.38 -6.99
CA GLU A 387 -20.08 -32.79 -6.22
C GLU A 387 -21.29 -32.83 -7.17
N GLU A 388 -21.73 -34.07 -7.48
CA GLU A 388 -23.04 -34.36 -8.05
C GLU A 388 -24.14 -33.81 -7.13
N SER A 389 -25.13 -33.19 -7.75
CA SER A 389 -26.33 -32.65 -7.12
C SER A 389 -27.25 -33.78 -6.66
N ASP A 390 -27.35 -34.00 -5.36
CA ASP A 390 -28.45 -34.74 -4.76
C ASP A 390 -29.67 -33.82 -4.61
N ASP A 391 -30.55 -33.88 -5.62
CA ASP A 391 -31.93 -33.38 -5.53
C ASP A 391 -32.72 -34.25 -4.55
N GLU A 392 -32.91 -33.77 -3.32
CA GLU A 392 -33.88 -34.37 -2.39
C GLU A 392 -35.32 -33.90 -2.72
N ASN A 393 -36.10 -34.88 -3.16
CA ASN A 393 -37.55 -34.86 -3.36
C ASN A 393 -38.32 -34.23 -2.18
N PHE A 394 -38.98 -33.10 -2.44
CA PHE A 394 -40.10 -32.61 -1.62
C PHE A 394 -41.43 -33.15 -2.18
N THR A 395 -41.95 -34.24 -1.63
CA THR A 395 -43.34 -34.67 -1.87
C THR A 395 -44.27 -34.02 -0.86
N VAL A 396 -45.16 -33.14 -1.35
CA VAL A 396 -46.28 -32.56 -0.61
C VAL A 396 -47.51 -33.46 -0.78
N THR A 397 -47.94 -34.12 0.29
CA THR A 397 -49.27 -34.77 0.37
C THR A 397 -50.32 -33.77 0.84
N MET A 398 -51.25 -33.41 -0.05
CA MET A 398 -52.51 -32.77 0.31
C MET A 398 -53.55 -33.86 0.65
N HIS A 399 -54.14 -33.78 1.84
CA HIS A 399 -55.34 -34.53 2.18
C HIS A 399 -56.58 -33.68 1.85
N GLY A 400 -57.53 -34.30 1.14
CA GLY A 400 -58.94 -33.92 1.13
C GLY A 400 -59.72 -34.69 2.17
#